data_AF-A0A6A5QI68-F1
#
_entry.id   AF-A0A6A5QI68-F1
#
_cell.length_a   1.000
_cell.length_b   1.000
_cell.length_c   1.000
_cell.angle_alpha   90.00
_cell.angle_beta   90.00
_cell.angle_gamma   90.00
#
_symmetry.space_group_name_H-M   'P 1'
#
loop_
_entity.id
_entity.type
_entity.pdbx_description
1 polymer ?
#
loop_
_entity_poly.entity_id
_entity_poly.type
_entity_poly.pdbx_seq_one_letter_code
_entity_poly.pdbx_strand_id
1 'polypeptide(L)'
;SFSGTLKHHSHPIAPGTPMSSPLLDVWEAASASPYYPAVGKNTQFTVGFALLLFSLVLGAVFGLNRSFVNLPLLGIPASVAFGFGAVYMICAVGVYV
;
A
#
# COMPACT_ATOMS: atom_id res chain seq x y z
N SER A 1 14.66 -26.16 -45.98
CA SER A 1 14.97 -24.89 -45.30
C SER A 1 13.80 -24.55 -44.38
N PHE A 2 14.00 -24.77 -43.09
CA PHE A 2 13.03 -24.57 -42.02
C PHE A 2 12.85 -23.06 -41.81
N SER A 3 11.81 -22.47 -42.40
CA SER A 3 11.43 -21.08 -42.14
C SER A 3 10.12 -21.08 -41.37
N GLY A 4 10.22 -21.49 -40.11
CA GLY A 4 9.14 -21.39 -39.14
C GLY A 4 8.98 -19.94 -38.66
N THR A 5 7.73 -19.51 -38.59
CA THR A 5 7.17 -18.71 -37.48
C THR A 5 7.91 -17.46 -37.04
N LEU A 6 7.57 -16.32 -37.65
CA LEU A 6 7.46 -15.04 -36.93
C LEU A 6 6.25 -14.29 -37.51
N LYS A 7 5.05 -14.66 -37.04
CA LYS A 7 3.90 -13.75 -37.11
C LYS A 7 4.12 -12.67 -36.07
N HIS A 8 4.87 -11.64 -36.43
CA HIS A 8 4.78 -10.37 -35.73
C HIS A 8 3.38 -9.82 -36.00
N HIS A 9 2.54 -9.73 -34.96
CA HIS A 9 1.31 -8.96 -34.99
C HIS A 9 1.65 -7.47 -35.06
N SER A 10 2.16 -7.02 -36.21
CA SER A 10 2.27 -5.60 -36.54
C SER A 10 0.93 -5.16 -37.12
N HIS A 11 0.11 -4.53 -36.28
CA HIS A 11 -1.05 -3.78 -36.74
C HIS A 11 -0.59 -2.74 -37.78
N PRO A 12 -1.15 -2.69 -39.00
CA PRO A 12 -0.81 -1.66 -39.97
C PRO A 12 -1.34 -0.30 -39.46
N ILE A 13 -0.42 0.60 -39.13
CA ILE A 13 -0.72 1.97 -38.70
C ILE A 13 -1.11 2.78 -39.95
N ALA A 14 -2.35 3.24 -40.01
CA ALA A 14 -2.81 4.14 -41.06
C ALA A 14 -2.12 5.51 -40.93
N PRO A 15 -1.61 6.10 -42.03
CA PRO A 15 -0.93 7.38 -42.00
C PRO A 15 -1.93 8.49 -41.67
N GLY A 16 -1.81 9.07 -40.47
CA GLY A 16 -2.68 10.15 -39.98
C GLY A 16 -3.26 9.93 -38.57
N THR A 17 -3.08 8.76 -37.97
CA THR A 17 -3.44 8.53 -36.56
C THR A 17 -2.30 9.02 -35.66
N PRO A 18 -2.52 10.00 -34.75
CA PRO A 18 -1.53 10.25 -33.70
C PRO A 18 -1.38 8.93 -32.94
N MET A 19 -0.13 8.47 -32.79
CA MET A 19 0.16 7.25 -32.06
C MET A 19 -0.18 7.51 -30.58
N SER A 20 -1.42 7.27 -30.17
CA SER A 20 -1.75 7.14 -28.76
C SER A 20 -0.92 5.96 -28.26
N SER A 21 0.05 6.25 -27.41
CA SER A 21 0.79 5.20 -26.73
C SER A 21 -0.24 4.32 -26.01
N PRO A 22 -0.11 2.98 -26.01
CA PRO A 22 -1.03 2.12 -25.27
C PRO A 22 -1.15 2.51 -23.79
N LEU A 23 -0.14 3.19 -23.21
CA LEU A 23 -0.21 3.75 -21.85
C LEU A 23 -1.13 4.98 -21.75
N LEU A 24 -1.21 5.79 -22.81
CA LEU A 24 -2.08 6.96 -22.87
C LEU A 24 -3.55 6.54 -22.94
N ASP A 25 -3.87 5.52 -23.73
CA ASP A 25 -5.22 4.98 -23.81
C ASP A 25 -5.65 4.37 -22.46
N VAL A 26 -4.74 3.69 -21.76
CA VAL A 26 -4.99 3.18 -20.40
C VAL A 26 -5.15 4.32 -19.39
N TRP A 27 -4.38 5.40 -19.50
CA TRP A 27 -4.52 6.59 -18.65
C TRP A 27 -5.89 7.26 -18.82
N GLU A 28 -6.31 7.48 -20.06
CA GLU A 28 -7.63 8.07 -20.37
C GLU A 28 -8.76 7.17 -19.87
N ALA A 29 -8.64 5.85 -20.03
CA ALA A 29 -9.61 4.90 -19.47
C ALA A 29 -9.60 4.90 -17.93
N ALA A 30 -8.45 5.03 -17.28
CA ALA A 30 -8.32 5.06 -15.83
C ALA A 30 -8.86 6.35 -15.20
N SER A 31 -8.94 7.45 -15.95
CA SER A 31 -9.52 8.72 -15.48
C SER A 31 -10.97 8.58 -14.98
N ALA A 32 -11.71 7.60 -15.50
CA ALA A 32 -13.06 7.26 -15.08
C ALA A 32 -13.12 6.54 -13.71
N SER A 33 -11.99 6.07 -13.17
CA SER A 33 -11.89 5.35 -11.90
C SER A 33 -10.85 6.00 -10.98
N PRO A 34 -11.23 7.08 -10.24
CA PRO A 34 -10.31 7.75 -9.33
C PRO A 34 -9.79 6.82 -8.24
N TYR A 35 -8.55 7.05 -7.81
CA TYR A 35 -7.96 6.30 -6.69
C TYR A 35 -8.55 6.76 -5.35
N TYR A 36 -9.04 5.79 -4.56
CA TYR A 36 -9.51 6.02 -3.20
C TYR A 36 -8.54 5.37 -2.21
N PRO A 37 -7.85 6.16 -1.36
CA PRO A 37 -6.97 5.60 -0.36
C PRO A 37 -7.76 4.84 0.70
N ALA A 38 -7.23 3.71 1.16
CA ALA A 38 -7.84 2.94 2.24
C ALA A 38 -7.93 3.74 3.57
N VAL A 39 -6.97 4.65 3.81
CA VAL A 39 -6.97 5.55 4.96
C VAL A 39 -6.84 6.99 4.47
N GLY A 40 -7.87 7.79 4.74
CA GLY A 40 -7.91 9.20 4.35
C GLY A 40 -6.82 10.01 5.04
N LYS A 41 -6.30 11.04 4.35
CA LYS A 41 -5.22 11.90 4.85
C LYS A 41 -5.50 12.50 6.23
N ASN A 42 -6.74 12.93 6.47
CA ASN A 42 -7.16 13.54 7.73
C ASN A 42 -7.21 12.54 8.90
N THR A 43 -7.31 11.24 8.62
CA THR A 43 -7.41 10.19 9.65
C THR A 43 -6.08 9.53 9.97
N GLN A 44 -5.03 9.76 9.17
CA GLN A 44 -3.72 9.11 9.34
C GLN A 44 -3.12 9.38 10.73
N PHE A 45 -3.23 10.62 11.22
CA PHE A 45 -2.79 10.98 12.57
C PHE A 45 -3.54 10.20 13.65
N THR A 46 -4.88 10.23 13.61
CA THR A 46 -5.73 9.57 14.61
C THR A 46 -5.51 8.06 14.64
N VAL A 47 -5.44 7.44 13.46
CA VAL A 47 -5.21 5.99 13.32
C VAL A 47 -3.81 5.63 13.81
N GLY A 48 -2.78 6.35 13.38
CA GLY A 48 -1.40 6.13 13.82
C GLY A 48 -1.26 6.28 15.33
N PHE A 49 -1.79 7.37 15.89
CA PHE A 49 -1.77 7.62 17.33
C PHE A 49 -2.50 6.53 18.13
N ALA A 50 -3.70 6.13 17.70
CA ALA A 50 -4.47 5.08 18.38
C ALA A 50 -3.74 3.74 18.36
N LEU A 51 -3.16 3.35 17.22
CA LEU A 51 -2.37 2.12 17.08
C LEU A 51 -1.11 2.14 17.96
N LEU A 52 -0.42 3.28 18.03
CA LEU A 52 0.76 3.44 18.89
C LEU A 52 0.38 3.39 20.38
N LEU A 53 -0.70 4.06 20.79
CA LEU A 53 -1.18 4.02 22.17
C LEU A 53 -1.61 2.59 22.54
N PHE A 54 -2.31 1.91 21.65
CA PHE A 54 -2.66 0.49 21.83
C PHE A 54 -1.42 -0.38 21.99
N SER A 55 -0.41 -0.20 21.13
CA SER A 55 0.86 -0.94 21.23
C SER A 55 1.59 -0.67 22.55
N LEU A 56 1.55 0.58 23.04
CA LEU A 56 2.15 0.98 24.31
C LEU A 56 1.45 0.28 25.47
N VAL A 57 0.11 0.24 25.48
CA VAL A 57 -0.67 -0.41 26.54
C VAL A 57 -0.42 -1.92 26.55
N LEU A 58 -0.54 -2.59 25.41
CA LEU A 58 -0.31 -4.04 25.33
C LEU A 58 1.14 -4.39 25.67
N GLY A 59 2.11 -3.63 25.15
CA GLY A 59 3.53 -3.79 25.43
C GLY A 59 3.85 -3.57 26.91
N ALA A 60 3.24 -2.55 27.54
CA ALA A 60 3.37 -2.31 28.97
C ALA A 60 2.78 -3.47 29.79
N VAL A 61 1.55 -3.91 29.50
CA VAL A 61 0.93 -5.05 30.20
C VAL A 61 1.77 -6.32 30.07
N PHE A 62 2.28 -6.60 28.87
CA PHE A 62 3.22 -7.71 28.65
C PHE A 62 4.53 -7.53 29.42
N GLY A 63 5.07 -6.31 29.50
CA GLY A 63 6.28 -5.98 30.24
C GLY A 63 6.13 -6.17 31.75
N LEU A 64 4.96 -5.80 32.32
CA LEU A 64 4.65 -5.99 33.73
C LEU A 64 4.35 -7.45 34.09
N ASN A 65 3.75 -8.23 33.18
CA ASN A 65 3.43 -9.65 33.40
C ASN A 65 4.04 -10.52 32.30
N ARG A 66 5.37 -10.68 32.41
CA ARG A 66 6.20 -11.32 31.40
C ARG A 66 6.10 -12.84 31.49
N SER A 67 5.26 -13.41 30.64
CA SER A 67 5.13 -14.86 30.44
C SER A 67 5.32 -15.20 28.96
N PHE A 68 5.93 -16.36 28.67
CA PHE A 68 6.04 -16.88 27.30
C PHE A 68 4.67 -17.14 26.65
N VAL A 69 3.62 -17.36 27.45
CA VAL A 69 2.24 -17.49 26.97
C VAL A 69 1.64 -16.13 26.58
N ASN A 70 2.02 -15.07 27.29
CA ASN A 70 1.57 -13.70 27.01
C ASN A 70 2.28 -13.10 25.79
N LEU A 71 3.42 -13.66 25.38
CA LEU A 71 4.20 -13.19 24.23
C LEU A 71 3.41 -13.30 22.91
N PRO A 72 2.85 -14.46 22.51
CA PRO A 72 2.03 -14.54 21.30
C PRO A 72 0.69 -13.80 21.45
N LEU A 73 0.14 -13.75 22.66
CA LEU A 73 -1.19 -13.17 22.90
C LEU A 73 -1.18 -11.63 22.93
N LEU A 74 -0.13 -11.02 23.49
CA LEU A 74 -0.03 -9.57 23.69
C LEU A 74 1.15 -8.96 22.92
N GLY A 75 2.29 -9.66 22.87
CA GLY A 75 3.49 -9.17 22.21
C GLY A 75 3.39 -9.10 20.69
N ILE A 76 2.83 -10.14 20.04
CA ILE A 76 2.64 -10.13 18.58
C ILE A 76 1.66 -9.02 18.16
N PRO A 77 0.46 -8.90 18.76
CA PRO A 77 -0.45 -7.80 18.43
C PRO A 77 0.14 -6.42 18.73
N ALA A 78 0.89 -6.27 19.83
CA ALA A 78 1.58 -5.01 20.14
C ALA A 78 2.61 -4.63 19.06
N SER A 79 3.40 -5.59 18.58
CA SER A 79 4.40 -5.35 17.53
C SER A 79 3.76 -4.94 16.20
N VAL A 80 2.69 -5.63 15.80
CA VAL A 80 1.94 -5.28 14.58
C VAL A 80 1.33 -3.88 14.71
N ALA A 81 0.67 -3.58 15.83
CA ALA A 81 0.10 -2.26 16.07
C ALA A 81 1.17 -1.16 16.07
N PHE A 82 2.35 -1.42 16.64
CA PHE A 82 3.47 -0.49 16.63
C PHE A 82 3.98 -0.24 15.20
N GLY A 83 4.18 -1.29 14.40
CA GLY A 83 4.67 -1.18 13.02
C GLY A 83 3.73 -0.34 12.14
N PHE A 84 2.45 -0.69 12.09
CA PHE A 84 1.46 0.08 11.34
C PHE A 84 1.26 1.49 11.91
N GLY A 85 1.23 1.61 13.24
CA GLY A 85 1.10 2.90 13.93
C GLY A 85 2.22 3.87 13.60
N ALA A 86 3.47 3.39 13.55
CA ALA A 86 4.64 4.18 13.19
C ALA A 86 4.56 4.70 11.75
N VAL A 87 4.21 3.84 10.79
CA VAL A 87 4.05 4.24 9.37
C VAL A 87 2.98 5.32 9.24
N TYR A 88 1.81 5.14 9.87
CA TYR A 88 0.76 6.15 9.81
C TYR A 88 1.14 7.47 10.49
N MET A 89 1.95 7.45 11.55
CA MET A 89 2.44 8.67 12.20
C MET A 89 3.47 9.42 11.35
N ILE A 90 4.35 8.70 10.67
CA ILE A 90 5.29 9.24 9.69
C ILE A 90 4.51 9.87 8.52
N CYS A 91 3.52 9.17 7.95
CA CYS A 91 2.63 9.73 6.94
C CYS A 91 1.87 10.98 7.43
N ALA A 92 1.47 11.01 8.71
CA ALA A 92 0.75 12.14 9.29
C ALA A 92 1.57 13.43 9.37
N VAL A 93 2.90 13.33 9.54
CA VAL A 93 3.80 14.50 9.53
C VAL A 93 4.30 14.87 8.12
N GLY A 94 3.79 14.18 7.09
CA GLY A 94 4.01 14.53 5.68
C GLY A 94 5.18 13.82 5.00
N VAL A 95 5.80 12.83 5.65
CA VAL A 95 6.77 11.94 5.00
C VAL A 95 6.04 10.67 4.55
N TYR A 96 5.90 10.51 3.24
CA TYR A 96 5.24 9.37 2.62
C TYR A 96 6.29 8.33 2.21
N VAL A 97 5.99 7.05 2.42
CA VAL A 97 6.81 5.91 2.00
C VAL A 97 6.14 5.18 0.85
#